data_AF-A0A8C2V1V8-F1
#
_entry.id   AF-A0A8C2V1V8-F1
#
_cell.length_a   1.000
_cell.length_b   1.000
_cell.length_c   1.000
_cell.angle_alpha   90.00
_cell.angle_beta   90.00
_cell.angle_gamma   90.00
#
_symmetry.space_group_name_H-M   'P 1'
#
loop_
_entity.id
_entity.type
_entity.pdbx_description
1 polymer ?
#
loop_
_entity_poly.entity_id
_entity_poly.type
_entity_poly.pdbx_seq_one_letter_code
_entity_poly.pdbx_strand_id
1 'polypeptide(L)' 'MAGRPAAAASGRWLEGIRKWYYNAAGFNKLGLMRDDTIYENEDVKEAIRRLPENVYNDRMFRIKR' A
#
# COMPACT_ATOMS: atom_id res chain seq x y z
N MET A 1 26.47 18.88 -20.31
CA MET A 1 25.65 17.65 -20.21
C MET A 1 26.40 16.65 -19.35
N ALA A 2 26.25 16.70 -18.02
CA ALA A 2 26.95 15.78 -17.11
C ALA A 2 25.97 14.70 -16.64
N GLY A 3 26.22 13.45 -17.05
CA GLY A 3 25.42 12.29 -16.65
C GLY A 3 25.59 11.92 -15.18
N ARG A 4 24.49 11.60 -14.50
CA ARG A 4 24.49 10.93 -13.19
C ARG A 4 23.96 9.50 -13.36
N PRO A 5 24.81 8.46 -13.50
CA PRO A 5 24.32 7.08 -13.70
C PRO A 5 24.17 6.29 -12.39
N ALA A 6 24.71 6.76 -11.25
CA ALA A 6 24.82 5.93 -10.04
C ALA A 6 23.53 5.85 -9.18
N ALA A 7 22.62 6.82 -9.28
CA ALA A 7 21.40 6.83 -8.45
C ALA A 7 20.32 5.83 -8.93
N ALA A 8 20.40 5.37 -10.18
CA ALA A 8 19.38 4.50 -10.77
C ALA A 8 19.53 3.02 -10.35
N ALA A 9 20.75 2.56 -10.07
CA ALA A 9 21.00 1.16 -9.71
C ALA A 9 20.55 0.82 -8.29
N SER A 10 20.75 1.74 -7.32
CA SER A 10 20.30 1.57 -5.94
C SER A 10 18.77 1.59 -5.82
N GLY A 11 18.08 2.40 -6.63
CA GLY A 11 16.61 2.46 -6.67
C GLY A 11 15.98 1.12 -7.08
N ARG A 12 16.51 0.47 -8.12
CA ARG A 12 16.02 -0.83 -8.60
C ARG A 12 16.24 -1.95 -7.57
N TRP A 13 17.36 -1.93 -6.85
CA TRP A 13 17.63 -2.89 -5.78
C TRP A 13 16.66 -2.72 -4.60
N LEU A 14 16.39 -1.47 -4.19
CA LEU A 14 15.40 -1.17 -3.16
C LEU A 14 13.99 -1.60 -3.55
N GLU A 15 13.62 -1.48 -4.82
CA GLU A 15 12.34 -1.96 -5.34
C GLU A 15 12.21 -3.49 -5.20
N GLY A 16 13.28 -4.24 -5.47
CA GLY A 16 13.32 -5.69 -5.25
C GLY A 16 13.05 -6.08 -3.79
N ILE A 17 13.67 -5.39 -2.83
CA ILE A 17 13.45 -5.62 -1.39
C ILE A 17 12.03 -5.24 -0.99
N ARG A 18 11.51 -4.10 -1.47
CA ARG A 18 10.14 -3.66 -1.19
C ARG A 18 9.12 -4.68 -1.67
N LYS A 19 9.30 -5.23 -2.87
CA LYS A 19 8.43 -6.28 -3.44
C LYS A 19 8.50 -7.57 -2.62
N TRP A 20 9.69 -7.98 -2.21
CA TRP A 20 9.86 -9.16 -1.35
C TRP A 20 9.10 -9.01 -0.03
N TYR A 21 9.28 -7.87 0.67
CA TYR A 21 8.61 -7.61 1.94
C TYR A 21 7.08 -7.49 1.78
N TYR A 22 6.63 -6.84 0.71
CA TYR A 22 5.21 -6.73 0.37
C TYR A 22 4.55 -8.12 0.24
N ASN A 23 5.22 -9.07 -0.43
CA ASN A 23 4.72 -10.45 -0.55
C ASN A 23 4.79 -11.21 0.78
N ALA A 24 5.81 -10.95 1.60
CA ALA A 24 5.99 -11.60 2.91
C ALA A 24 4.93 -11.16 3.94
N ALA A 25 4.41 -9.94 3.85
CA ALA A 25 3.42 -9.39 4.78
C ALA A 25 2.05 -10.13 4.78
N GLY A 26 1.78 -10.99 3.79
CA GLY A 26 0.68 -11.96 3.85
C GLY A 26 -0.73 -11.44 3.53
N PHE A 27 -0.99 -10.14 3.62
CA PHE A 27 -2.30 -9.55 3.32
C PHE A 27 -2.76 -9.77 1.86
N ASN A 28 -1.81 -9.96 0.94
CA ASN A 28 -2.11 -10.33 -0.45
C ASN A 28 -2.85 -11.67 -0.58
N LYS A 29 -2.65 -12.60 0.37
CA LYS A 29 -3.34 -13.90 0.38
C LYS A 29 -4.81 -13.79 0.78
N LEU A 30 -5.16 -12.72 1.52
CA LEU A 30 -6.54 -12.39 1.90
C LEU A 30 -7.22 -11.48 0.85
N GLY A 31 -6.47 -11.04 -0.16
CA GLY A 31 -6.92 -10.09 -1.17
C GLY A 31 -7.24 -8.70 -0.60
N LEU A 32 -6.57 -8.34 0.51
CA LEU A 32 -6.58 -7.00 1.08
C LEU A 32 -5.62 -6.07 0.32
N MET A 33 -5.91 -4.78 0.32
CA MET A 33 -4.95 -3.76 -0.10
C MET A 33 -4.14 -3.28 1.11
N ARG A 34 -3.01 -2.62 0.82
CA ARG A 34 -2.13 -2.03 1.85
C ARG A 34 -2.90 -1.10 2.81
N ASP A 35 -3.79 -0.26 2.29
CA ASP A 35 -4.49 0.73 3.12
C ASP A 35 -5.65 0.11 3.92
N ASP A 36 -5.95 -1.18 3.72
CA ASP A 36 -6.88 -1.92 4.57
C ASP A 36 -6.20 -2.42 5.86
N THR A 37 -4.87 -2.50 5.89
CA THR A 37 -4.10 -3.04 7.03
C THR A 37 -3.57 -1.96 7.98
N ILE A 38 -3.82 -0.68 7.67
CA ILE A 38 -3.43 0.44 8.53
C ILE A 38 -4.25 0.44 9.83
N TYR A 39 -3.62 0.80 10.94
CA TYR A 39 -4.31 0.96 12.21
C TYR A 39 -5.24 2.18 12.18
N GLU A 40 -6.51 1.99 12.50
CA GLU A 40 -7.54 3.04 12.48
C GLU A 40 -7.47 3.94 13.72
N ASN A 41 -6.55 4.91 13.70
CA ASN A 41 -6.54 6.04 14.64
C ASN A 41 -7.53 7.14 14.21
N GLU A 42 -7.65 8.22 15.00
CA GLU A 42 -8.60 9.30 14.71
C GLU A 42 -8.36 9.96 13.34
N ASP A 43 -7.09 10.16 12.95
CA ASP A 43 -6.74 10.74 11.64
C ASP A 43 -7.15 9.82 10.49
N VAL A 44 -6.93 8.51 10.63
CA VAL A 44 -7.31 7.51 9.62
C VAL A 44 -8.82 7.40 9.53
N LYS A 45 -9.56 7.46 10.64
CA LYS A 45 -11.03 7.50 10.62
C LYS A 45 -11.54 8.71 9.85
N GLU A 46 -10.95 9.88 10.05
CA GLU A 46 -11.31 11.07 9.28
C GLU A 46 -11.00 10.91 7.79
N ALA A 47 -9.84 10.34 7.45
CA ALA A 47 -9.47 10.06 6.06
C ALA A 47 -10.45 9.07 5.39
N ILE A 48 -10.86 8.02 6.10
CA ILE A 48 -11.86 7.05 5.62
C ILE A 48 -13.21 7.73 5.39
N ARG A 49 -13.62 8.66 6.28
CA ARG A 49 -14.88 9.42 6.12
C ARG A 49 -14.91 10.29 4.86
N ARG A 50 -13.75 10.71 4.36
CA ARG A 50 -13.61 11.54 3.15
C ARG A 50 -13.58 10.73 1.84
N LEU A 51 -13.54 9.39 1.92
CA LEU A 51 -13.50 8.55 0.73
C LEU A 51 -14.82 8.63 -0.06
N PRO A 52 -14.75 8.55 -1.41
CA PRO A 52 -15.93 8.33 -2.23
C PRO A 52 -16.67 7.05 -1.83
N GLU A 53 -18.00 7.05 -1.92
CA GLU A 53 -18.84 5.95 -1.44
C GLU A 53 -18.50 4.60 -2.09
N ASN A 54 -18.25 4.57 -3.40
CA ASN A 54 -17.85 3.34 -4.10
C ASN A 54 -16.55 2.75 -3.55
N VAL A 55 -15.53 3.60 -3.31
CA VAL A 55 -14.23 3.17 -2.78
C VAL A 55 -14.35 2.68 -1.34
N TYR A 56 -15.18 3.36 -0.54
CA TYR A 56 -15.47 2.94 0.83
C TYR A 56 -16.15 1.56 0.86
N ASN A 57 -17.18 1.36 0.02
CA ASN A 57 -17.89 0.09 -0.08
C ASN A 57 -16.96 -1.06 -0.53
N ASP A 58 -16.09 -0.81 -1.51
CA ASP A 58 -15.09 -1.78 -1.97
C ASP A 58 -14.09 -2.15 -0.87
N ARG A 59 -13.67 -1.17 -0.04
CA ARG A 59 -12.84 -1.42 1.15
C ARG A 59 -13.57 -2.30 2.16
N MET A 60 -14.81 -1.94 2.50
CA MET A 60 -15.61 -2.69 3.46
C MET A 60 -15.93 -4.11 3.00
N PHE A 61 -16.13 -4.32 1.70
CA PHE A 61 -16.31 -5.66 1.14
C PHE A 61 -15.04 -6.51 1.27
N ARG A 62 -13.86 -5.96 0.91
CA ARG A 62 -12.58 -6.67 1.03
C ARG A 62 -12.25 -7.06 2.46
N ILE A 63 -12.57 -6.23 3.44
CA ILE A 63 -12.35 -6.50 4.87
C ILE A 63 -13.26 -7.63 5.39
N LYS A 64 -14.46 -7.79 4.82
CA LYS A 64 -15.45 -8.79 5.27
C LYS A 64 -15.32 -10.18 4.60
N ARG A 65 -14.76 -10.22 3.39
CA ARG A 65 -14.64 -11.44 2.58
C ARG A 65 -13.73 -12.49 3.22
#